data_AF-A0A7J4LFZ4-F1
#
_entry.id   AF-A0A7J4LFZ4-F1
#
_cell.length_a   1.000
_cell.length_b   1.000
_cell.length_c   1.000
_cell.angle_alpha   90.00
_cell.angle_beta   90.00
_cell.angle_gamma   90.00
#
_symmetry.space_group_name_H-M   'P 1'
#
loop_
_entity.id
_entity.type
_entity.pdbx_description
1 polymer ?
#
loop_
_entity_poly.entity_id
_entity_poly.type
_entity_poly.pdbx_seq_one_letter_code
_entity_poly.pdbx_strand_id
1 'polypeptide(L)'
;MVFNDYKHLFYDLEMPQIDELTSFSLIPFTLERQVTMQNGGLDLSSKPKLKRLSEKKLKHYRELVPGFDIRDLEDFSELGLFRGYKKIKEPCSMLLGDMPELMSKIGEIYQIAYAHYVVAANEKSGFPNFWCGDSGRNIAASSWVMGFLNAAYVLDDPDDHGYNAFPFTIKEPHTEGVVIVDPTSDQLWESRVGPRNMILVISGKEWVYKTSRSFGKDLFPTHAFHIGSLLHADYFRHETEYMAPIMEYFAEAFRNPVDMDKLKD
;
A
#
# COMPACT_ATOMS: atom_id res chain seq x y z
N MET A 1 11.85 8.18 -17.44
CA MET A 1 12.66 7.12 -18.08
C MET A 1 11.88 5.83 -17.84
N VAL A 2 11.30 5.26 -18.90
CA VAL A 2 10.53 3.99 -19.04
C VAL A 2 9.61 3.57 -17.87
N PHE A 3 8.39 4.12 -17.82
CA PHE A 3 7.28 3.61 -16.98
C PHE A 3 6.15 2.95 -17.79
N ASN A 4 6.31 2.79 -19.11
CA ASN A 4 5.23 2.38 -20.01
C ASN A 4 5.06 0.87 -20.21
N ASP A 5 5.99 0.02 -19.75
CA ASP A 5 5.96 -1.41 -20.11
C ASP A 5 5.25 -2.33 -19.09
N TYR A 6 4.71 -1.79 -18.00
CA TYR A 6 4.04 -2.60 -16.96
C TYR A 6 2.50 -2.58 -17.03
N LYS A 7 1.90 -1.78 -17.93
CA LYS A 7 0.43 -1.69 -18.11
C LYS A 7 -0.26 -2.99 -18.56
N HIS A 8 0.49 -4.04 -18.91
CA HIS A 8 -0.06 -5.24 -19.53
C HIS A 8 -0.05 -6.50 -18.65
N LEU A 9 0.28 -6.40 -17.36
CA LEU A 9 0.68 -7.58 -16.57
C LEU A 9 -0.41 -8.26 -15.72
N PHE A 10 -1.66 -7.77 -15.69
CA PHE A 10 -2.70 -8.30 -14.79
C PHE A 10 -4.02 -8.72 -15.44
N TYR A 11 -4.08 -8.89 -16.77
CA TYR A 11 -5.35 -9.13 -17.47
C TYR A 11 -6.04 -10.49 -17.19
N ASP A 12 -5.38 -11.45 -16.54
CA ASP A 12 -5.92 -12.82 -16.37
C ASP A 12 -6.11 -13.24 -14.91
N LEU A 13 -6.47 -12.30 -14.05
CA LEU A 13 -6.97 -12.63 -12.72
C LEU A 13 -8.40 -13.20 -12.83
N GLU A 14 -8.57 -14.53 -12.77
CA GLU A 14 -9.87 -15.14 -12.41
C GLU A 14 -10.17 -14.85 -10.94
N MET A 15 -10.44 -13.58 -10.65
CA MET A 15 -10.92 -13.10 -9.37
C MET A 15 -12.44 -13.29 -9.35
N PRO A 16 -13.05 -13.55 -8.17
CA PRO A 16 -14.48 -13.73 -8.08
C PRO A 16 -15.21 -12.56 -8.74
N GLN A 17 -16.20 -12.89 -9.58
CA GLN A 17 -17.17 -11.91 -10.06
C GLN A 17 -17.95 -11.45 -8.82
N ILE A 18 -17.60 -10.28 -8.31
CA ILE A 18 -18.26 -9.68 -7.15
C ILE A 18 -19.29 -8.70 -7.71
N ASP A 19 -20.53 -9.15 -7.80
CA ASP A 19 -21.66 -8.33 -8.30
C ASP A 19 -22.02 -7.16 -7.36
N GLU A 20 -21.64 -7.27 -6.07
CA GLU A 20 -21.78 -6.23 -5.05
C GLU A 20 -20.55 -6.24 -4.12
N LEU A 21 -19.89 -5.09 -3.92
CA LEU A 21 -18.70 -5.00 -3.07
C LEU A 21 -19.03 -5.34 -1.60
N THR A 22 -18.76 -6.59 -1.21
CA THR A 22 -18.65 -7.02 0.18
C THR A 22 -17.20 -6.97 0.60
N SER A 23 -16.88 -6.53 1.82
CA SER A 23 -15.49 -6.45 2.28
C SER A 23 -14.83 -7.83 2.22
N PHE A 24 -13.67 -7.94 1.58
CA PHE A 24 -12.93 -9.19 1.41
C PHE A 24 -11.46 -9.03 1.75
N SER A 25 -10.84 -10.13 2.16
CA SER A 25 -9.39 -10.25 2.27
C SER A 25 -8.90 -11.10 1.11
N LEU A 26 -7.91 -10.60 0.37
CA LEU A 26 -7.21 -11.45 -0.58
C LEU A 26 -6.24 -12.32 0.21
N ILE A 27 -6.36 -13.65 0.05
CA ILE A 27 -5.42 -14.60 0.64
C ILE A 27 -4.08 -14.44 -0.10
N PRO A 28 -3.01 -13.95 0.56
CA PRO A 28 -1.82 -13.47 -0.13
C PRO A 28 -1.07 -14.53 -0.92
N PHE A 29 -1.22 -15.82 -0.58
CA PHE A 29 -0.60 -16.92 -1.31
C PHE A 29 -1.01 -17.00 -2.79
N THR A 30 -2.21 -16.56 -3.16
CA THR A 30 -2.65 -16.52 -4.57
C THR A 30 -1.96 -15.39 -5.32
N LEU A 31 -1.88 -14.20 -4.71
CA LEU A 31 -1.20 -13.03 -5.29
C LEU A 31 0.32 -13.25 -5.37
N GLU A 32 0.96 -13.75 -4.30
CA GLU A 32 2.37 -14.12 -4.26
C GLU A 32 2.72 -15.13 -5.35
N ARG A 33 1.88 -16.15 -5.54
CA ARG A 33 2.07 -17.17 -6.57
C ARG A 33 1.91 -16.58 -7.98
N GLN A 34 0.96 -15.67 -8.19
CA GLN A 34 0.77 -14.99 -9.47
C GLN A 34 1.93 -14.08 -9.81
N VAL A 35 2.39 -13.26 -8.86
CA VAL A 35 3.63 -12.47 -8.98
C VAL A 35 4.78 -13.40 -9.37
N THR A 36 4.99 -14.48 -8.60
CA THR A 36 6.01 -15.50 -8.89
C THR A 36 5.93 -16.06 -10.32
N MET A 37 4.72 -16.41 -10.78
CA MET A 37 4.50 -16.98 -12.12
C MET A 37 4.69 -15.98 -13.26
N GLN A 38 4.26 -14.74 -13.09
CA GLN A 38 4.20 -13.75 -14.18
C GLN A 38 5.51 -12.98 -14.37
N ASN A 39 6.30 -12.76 -13.31
CA ASN A 39 7.51 -11.95 -13.39
C ASN A 39 8.80 -12.65 -12.92
N GLY A 40 8.74 -13.97 -12.70
CA GLY A 40 9.87 -14.71 -12.12
C GLY A 40 10.13 -14.31 -10.66
N GLY A 41 9.08 -13.84 -9.99
CA GLY A 41 9.06 -13.46 -8.59
C GLY A 41 9.54 -14.60 -7.69
N LEU A 42 9.82 -14.27 -6.43
CA LEU A 42 10.23 -15.25 -5.45
C LEU A 42 8.97 -15.88 -4.84
N ASP A 43 8.93 -17.20 -4.79
CA ASP A 43 7.93 -17.87 -3.96
C ASP A 43 8.25 -17.58 -2.47
N LEU A 44 7.56 -16.57 -1.93
CA LEU A 44 7.62 -16.18 -0.52
C LEU A 44 6.73 -17.05 0.36
N SER A 45 5.71 -17.67 -0.26
CA SER A 45 4.68 -18.47 0.40
C SER A 45 5.20 -19.80 0.94
N SER A 46 6.21 -20.38 0.29
CA SER A 46 6.71 -21.72 0.64
C SER A 46 7.90 -21.73 1.59
N LYS A 47 8.43 -20.57 2.00
CA LYS A 47 9.68 -20.51 2.79
C LYS A 47 9.53 -19.59 3.99
N PRO A 48 9.89 -20.03 5.21
CA PRO A 48 9.83 -19.19 6.42
C PRO A 48 10.84 -18.04 6.39
N LYS A 49 11.95 -18.16 5.64
CA LYS A 49 12.95 -17.10 5.44
C LYS A 49 13.31 -16.95 3.97
N LEU A 50 13.46 -15.71 3.53
CA LEU A 50 13.97 -15.38 2.23
C LEU A 50 15.46 -15.75 2.14
N LYS A 51 15.88 -16.39 1.03
CA LYS A 51 17.31 -16.54 0.74
C LYS A 51 17.86 -15.21 0.22
N ARG A 52 19.11 -14.91 0.56
CA ARG A 52 19.82 -13.74 0.02
C ARG A 52 19.80 -13.76 -1.51
N LEU A 53 19.44 -12.63 -2.11
CA LEU A 53 19.35 -12.48 -3.56
C LEU A 53 20.69 -12.09 -4.17
N SER A 54 20.81 -12.33 -5.48
CA SER A 54 21.86 -11.71 -6.28
C SER A 54 21.61 -10.22 -6.42
N GLU A 55 22.67 -9.43 -6.58
CA GLU A 55 22.60 -7.98 -6.75
C GLU A 55 21.69 -7.57 -7.91
N LYS A 56 21.73 -8.30 -9.04
CA LYS A 56 20.85 -8.05 -10.19
C LYS A 56 19.37 -8.18 -9.82
N LYS A 57 19.00 -9.19 -9.04
CA LYS A 57 17.60 -9.38 -8.60
C LYS A 57 17.20 -8.32 -7.59
N LEU A 58 18.08 -7.99 -6.64
CA LEU A 58 17.81 -6.97 -5.65
C LEU A 58 17.63 -5.58 -6.29
N LYS A 59 18.47 -5.23 -7.27
CA LYS A 59 18.34 -4.01 -8.06
C LYS A 59 16.98 -3.91 -8.75
N HIS A 60 16.52 -5.00 -9.38
CA HIS A 60 15.20 -5.03 -10.01
C HIS A 60 14.07 -4.71 -9.02
N TYR A 61 14.09 -5.27 -7.81
CA TYR A 61 13.07 -4.96 -6.81
C TYR A 61 13.18 -3.52 -6.29
N ARG A 62 14.39 -2.97 -6.12
CA ARG A 62 14.58 -1.56 -5.74
C ARG A 62 13.97 -0.59 -6.74
N GLU A 63 13.99 -0.91 -8.04
CA GLU A 63 13.36 -0.07 -9.07
C GLU A 63 11.83 0.00 -8.93
N LEU A 64 11.21 -0.99 -8.26
CA LEU A 64 9.77 -1.03 -7.97
C LEU A 64 9.42 -0.34 -6.64
N VAL A 65 10.41 0.00 -5.81
CA VAL A 65 10.24 0.72 -4.54
C VAL A 65 11.18 1.93 -4.46
N PRO A 66 10.95 2.95 -5.30
CA PRO A 66 11.83 4.12 -5.38
C PRO A 66 11.86 4.95 -4.08
N GLY A 67 10.87 4.80 -3.20
CA GLY A 67 10.83 5.42 -1.87
C GLY A 67 11.25 4.45 -0.77
N PHE A 68 12.36 3.73 -0.93
CA PHE A 68 12.87 2.82 0.09
C PHE A 68 13.90 3.50 1.00
N ASP A 69 13.88 3.16 2.30
CA ASP A 69 14.70 3.75 3.37
C ASP A 69 14.32 5.19 3.73
N ILE A 70 13.02 5.51 3.64
CA ILE A 70 12.42 6.75 4.12
C ILE A 70 12.22 6.63 5.63
N ARG A 71 12.90 7.49 6.38
CA ARG A 71 12.91 7.48 7.85
C ARG A 71 12.22 8.68 8.44
N ASP A 72 12.21 9.79 7.72
CA ASP A 72 11.58 11.03 8.14
C ASP A 72 11.02 11.85 6.97
N LEU A 73 10.45 13.00 7.30
CA LEU A 73 9.84 13.94 6.35
C LEU A 73 10.87 14.57 5.40
N GLU A 74 12.14 14.68 5.79
CA GLU A 74 13.20 15.26 4.94
C GLU A 74 13.50 14.34 3.76
N ASP A 75 13.51 13.02 3.98
CA ASP A 75 13.73 12.01 2.95
C ASP A 75 12.68 12.09 1.81
N PHE A 76 11.43 12.48 2.11
CA PHE A 76 10.39 12.63 1.08
C PHE A 76 10.70 13.78 0.10
N SER A 77 11.42 14.80 0.53
CA SER A 77 11.79 15.94 -0.32
C SER A 77 12.77 15.53 -1.42
N GLU A 78 13.62 14.53 -1.16
CA GLU A 78 14.63 14.02 -2.09
C GLU A 78 14.01 13.16 -3.22
N LEU A 79 12.80 12.64 -3.03
CA LEU A 79 12.11 11.79 -4.00
C LEU A 79 11.52 12.55 -5.20
N GLY A 80 11.62 13.88 -5.24
CA GLY A 80 11.09 14.68 -6.35
C GLY A 80 9.56 14.62 -6.49
N LEU A 81 8.85 14.21 -5.43
CA LEU A 81 7.40 14.03 -5.34
C LEU A 81 6.60 15.31 -5.65
N PHE A 82 7.25 16.46 -5.59
CA PHE A 82 6.67 17.79 -5.79
C PHE A 82 5.97 17.99 -7.13
N ARG A 83 6.26 17.20 -8.18
CA ARG A 83 5.57 17.33 -9.48
C ARG A 83 4.14 16.79 -9.46
N GLY A 84 3.92 15.59 -8.91
CA GLY A 84 2.58 15.01 -8.74
C GLY A 84 1.78 15.71 -7.65
N TYR A 85 2.48 16.10 -6.58
CA TYR A 85 1.96 16.88 -5.46
C TYR A 85 1.20 18.16 -5.88
N LYS A 86 1.69 18.92 -6.87
CA LYS A 86 1.00 20.16 -7.31
C LYS A 86 -0.45 19.93 -7.75
N LYS A 87 -0.79 18.71 -8.14
CA LYS A 87 -2.11 18.33 -8.64
C LYS A 87 -3.05 17.85 -7.54
N ILE A 88 -2.55 17.34 -6.40
CA ILE A 88 -3.36 16.84 -5.28
C ILE A 88 -2.83 17.38 -3.97
N LYS A 89 -3.61 18.26 -3.34
CA LYS A 89 -3.34 18.83 -2.01
C LYS A 89 -4.26 18.30 -0.93
N GLU A 90 -5.44 17.87 -1.31
CA GLU A 90 -6.49 17.38 -0.41
C GLU A 90 -6.53 15.85 -0.47
N PRO A 91 -7.06 15.17 0.56
CA PRO A 91 -7.43 13.76 0.47
C PRO A 91 -8.25 13.49 -0.79
N CYS A 92 -8.01 12.35 -1.43
CA CYS A 92 -8.73 11.97 -2.65
C CYS A 92 -8.90 10.45 -2.73
N SER A 93 -9.92 10.03 -3.47
CA SER A 93 -10.09 8.64 -3.90
C SER A 93 -9.65 8.48 -5.36
N MET A 94 -9.23 7.28 -5.72
CA MET A 94 -9.01 6.93 -7.13
C MET A 94 -10.35 6.64 -7.80
N LEU A 95 -10.66 7.40 -8.84
CA LEU A 95 -11.84 7.20 -9.67
C LEU A 95 -11.63 6.04 -10.64
N LEU A 96 -12.51 5.05 -10.57
CA LEU A 96 -12.48 3.83 -11.37
C LEU A 96 -13.76 3.68 -12.19
N GLY A 97 -13.63 3.03 -13.35
CA GLY A 97 -14.74 2.66 -14.21
C GLY A 97 -15.50 1.45 -13.67
N ASP A 98 -14.81 0.42 -13.21
CA ASP A 98 -15.40 -0.86 -12.82
C ASP A 98 -14.54 -1.68 -11.82
N MET A 99 -15.07 -2.85 -11.42
CA MET A 99 -14.38 -3.80 -10.55
C MET A 99 -13.11 -4.40 -11.18
N PRO A 100 -13.09 -4.83 -12.46
CA PRO A 100 -11.85 -5.24 -13.13
C PRO A 100 -10.73 -4.21 -13.03
N GLU A 101 -11.03 -2.92 -13.17
CA GLU A 101 -10.04 -1.85 -13.01
C GLU A 101 -9.52 -1.80 -11.56
N LEU A 102 -10.41 -1.90 -10.55
CA LEU A 102 -10.00 -2.01 -9.14
C LEU A 102 -9.04 -3.18 -8.92
N MET A 103 -9.35 -4.35 -9.48
CA MET A 103 -8.51 -5.54 -9.34
C MET A 103 -7.13 -5.37 -9.98
N SER A 104 -7.07 -4.71 -11.14
CA SER A 104 -5.79 -4.35 -11.78
C SER A 104 -4.95 -3.46 -10.88
N LYS A 105 -5.55 -2.42 -10.29
CA LYS A 105 -4.87 -1.50 -9.37
C LYS A 105 -4.41 -2.21 -8.08
N ILE A 106 -5.19 -3.14 -7.55
CA ILE A 106 -4.77 -3.98 -6.42
C ILE A 106 -3.50 -4.79 -6.76
N GLY A 107 -3.41 -5.32 -7.98
CA GLY A 107 -2.20 -6.00 -8.47
C GLY A 107 -0.97 -5.10 -8.46
N GLU A 108 -1.09 -3.88 -8.98
CA GLU A 108 -0.03 -2.87 -8.97
C GLU A 108 0.39 -2.50 -7.53
N ILE A 109 -0.58 -2.23 -6.65
CA ILE A 109 -0.34 -1.91 -5.23
C ILE A 109 0.38 -3.06 -4.52
N TYR A 110 -0.07 -4.30 -4.74
CA TYR A 110 0.55 -5.48 -4.15
C TYR A 110 1.99 -5.68 -4.62
N GLN A 111 2.29 -5.38 -5.89
CA GLN A 111 3.65 -5.48 -6.43
C GLN A 111 4.63 -4.55 -5.70
N ILE A 112 4.20 -3.33 -5.36
CA ILE A 112 5.00 -2.39 -4.57
C ILE A 112 5.26 -2.97 -3.17
N ALA A 113 4.22 -3.45 -2.48
CA ALA A 113 4.35 -4.02 -1.14
C ALA A 113 5.24 -5.26 -1.11
N TYR A 114 5.08 -6.13 -2.11
CA TYR A 114 5.88 -7.33 -2.29
C TYR A 114 7.35 -6.98 -2.55
N ALA A 115 7.63 -6.04 -3.46
CA ALA A 115 8.98 -5.60 -3.74
C ALA A 115 9.64 -4.98 -2.50
N HIS A 116 8.90 -4.17 -1.74
CA HIS A 116 9.34 -3.61 -0.47
C HIS A 116 9.76 -4.73 0.48
N TYR A 117 8.89 -5.73 0.70
CA TYR A 117 9.17 -6.87 1.57
C TYR A 117 10.45 -7.59 1.16
N VAL A 118 10.64 -7.83 -0.14
CA VAL A 118 11.84 -8.49 -0.67
C VAL A 118 13.11 -7.67 -0.42
N VAL A 119 13.09 -6.36 -0.68
CA VAL A 119 14.25 -5.48 -0.45
C VAL A 119 14.56 -5.43 1.04
N ALA A 120 13.56 -5.17 1.89
CA ALA A 120 13.73 -5.08 3.34
C ALA A 120 14.28 -6.37 3.94
N ALA A 121 13.75 -7.54 3.54
CA ALA A 121 14.25 -8.83 4.01
C ALA A 121 15.71 -9.14 3.61
N ASN A 122 16.27 -8.46 2.60
CA ASN A 122 17.67 -8.61 2.20
C ASN A 122 18.61 -7.57 2.85
N GLU A 123 18.07 -6.43 3.29
CA GLU A 123 18.88 -5.25 3.62
C GLU A 123 18.73 -4.78 5.07
N LYS A 124 17.61 -5.12 5.72
CA LYS A 124 17.29 -4.67 7.08
C LYS A 124 17.37 -5.85 8.05
N SER A 125 18.22 -5.71 9.05
CA SER A 125 18.32 -6.69 10.13
C SER A 125 17.04 -6.69 10.97
N GLY A 126 16.53 -7.87 11.30
CA GLY A 126 15.34 -8.03 12.17
C GLY A 126 13.99 -7.86 11.45
N PHE A 127 13.97 -7.48 10.18
CA PHE A 127 12.76 -7.44 9.37
C PHE A 127 12.07 -8.83 9.34
N PRO A 128 10.74 -8.92 9.49
CA PRO A 128 9.74 -7.83 9.49
C PRO A 128 9.37 -7.24 10.87
N ASN A 129 9.94 -7.75 11.97
CA ASN A 129 9.50 -7.39 13.33
C ASN A 129 9.81 -5.92 13.67
N PHE A 130 8.80 -5.17 14.11
CA PHE A 130 8.91 -3.73 14.45
C PHE A 130 9.23 -2.81 13.25
N TRP A 131 9.00 -3.29 12.02
CA TRP A 131 9.20 -2.51 10.81
C TRP A 131 7.89 -2.02 10.17
N CYS A 132 6.72 -2.20 10.81
CA CYS A 132 5.43 -1.85 10.21
C CYS A 132 5.30 -0.36 9.89
N GLY A 133 5.72 0.54 10.78
CA GLY A 133 5.74 1.98 10.53
C GLY A 133 6.63 2.37 9.35
N ASP A 134 7.92 2.03 9.40
CA ASP A 134 8.87 2.30 8.32
C ASP A 134 8.45 1.68 6.99
N SER A 135 7.89 0.47 7.02
CA SER A 135 7.39 -0.19 5.81
C SER A 135 6.18 0.55 5.24
N GLY A 136 5.28 1.02 6.10
CA GLY A 136 4.15 1.87 5.71
C GLY A 136 4.60 3.17 5.05
N ARG A 137 5.62 3.85 5.62
CA ARG A 137 6.21 5.05 5.01
C ARG A 137 6.84 4.75 3.65
N ASN A 138 7.65 3.70 3.56
CA ASN A 138 8.34 3.33 2.31
C ASN A 138 7.36 2.98 1.18
N ILE A 139 6.29 2.25 1.50
CA ILE A 139 5.25 1.90 0.51
C ILE A 139 4.49 3.16 0.12
N ALA A 140 4.07 4.02 1.06
CA ALA A 140 3.39 5.28 0.74
C ALA A 140 4.24 6.14 -0.22
N ALA A 141 5.50 6.34 0.13
CA ALA A 141 6.46 7.07 -0.70
C ALA A 141 6.60 6.48 -2.11
N SER A 142 6.80 5.15 -2.19
CA SER A 142 6.93 4.44 -3.46
C SER A 142 5.64 4.52 -4.29
N SER A 143 4.48 4.39 -3.66
CA SER A 143 3.17 4.56 -4.28
C SER A 143 2.98 5.95 -4.87
N TRP A 144 3.38 7.00 -4.14
CA TRP A 144 3.31 8.37 -4.64
C TRP A 144 4.21 8.59 -5.86
N VAL A 145 5.46 8.08 -5.84
CA VAL A 145 6.36 8.13 -7.01
C VAL A 145 5.75 7.40 -8.21
N MET A 146 5.05 6.29 -7.97
CA MET A 146 4.40 5.48 -9.00
C MET A 146 3.05 6.05 -9.48
N GLY A 147 2.60 7.18 -8.91
CA GLY A 147 1.39 7.89 -9.33
C GLY A 147 0.10 7.51 -8.59
N PHE A 148 0.18 6.69 -7.53
CA PHE A 148 -0.93 6.45 -6.61
C PHE A 148 -1.00 7.57 -5.58
N LEU A 149 -1.37 8.78 -6.03
CA LEU A 149 -1.40 9.98 -5.18
C LEU A 149 -2.52 9.95 -4.11
N ASN A 150 -3.49 9.04 -4.23
CA ASN A 150 -4.48 8.73 -3.20
C ASN A 150 -3.94 7.88 -2.04
N ALA A 151 -2.72 7.35 -2.15
CA ALA A 151 -2.14 6.54 -1.08
C ALA A 151 -1.98 7.37 0.20
N ALA A 152 -2.33 6.78 1.33
CA ALA A 152 -2.04 7.31 2.66
C ALA A 152 -1.29 6.26 3.48
N TYR A 153 -0.33 6.71 4.26
CA TYR A 153 0.19 5.97 5.40
C TYR A 153 -0.82 6.11 6.54
N VAL A 154 -1.29 5.01 7.11
CA VAL A 154 -2.26 5.03 8.23
C VAL A 154 -1.73 4.19 9.37
N LEU A 155 -1.95 4.60 10.61
CA LEU A 155 -1.41 3.91 11.78
C LEU A 155 -2.38 3.92 12.97
N ASP A 156 -2.22 2.92 13.83
CA ASP A 156 -2.89 2.81 15.12
C ASP A 156 -2.03 3.49 16.20
N ASP A 157 -2.53 4.58 16.78
CA ASP A 157 -1.99 5.21 17.99
C ASP A 157 -2.88 4.77 19.17
N PRO A 158 -2.36 4.13 20.23
CA PRO A 158 -0.98 4.13 20.75
C PRO A 158 -0.05 2.98 20.36
N ASP A 159 -0.56 1.95 19.67
CA ASP A 159 0.19 0.73 19.36
C ASP A 159 0.61 0.74 17.89
N ASP A 160 1.59 1.61 17.58
CA ASP A 160 2.14 2.04 16.27
C ASP A 160 2.29 0.94 15.18
N HIS A 161 1.17 0.37 14.72
CA HIS A 161 1.12 -0.55 13.61
C HIS A 161 0.72 0.20 12.35
N GLY A 162 1.65 0.25 11.40
CA GLY A 162 1.51 0.96 10.13
C GLY A 162 0.89 0.13 9.01
N TYR A 163 0.04 0.80 8.21
CA TYR A 163 -0.59 0.29 7.00
C TYR A 163 -0.51 1.33 5.87
N ASN A 164 -0.93 0.92 4.68
CA ASN A 164 -1.24 1.85 3.61
C ASN A 164 -2.70 1.74 3.20
N ALA A 165 -3.35 2.88 3.00
CA ALA A 165 -4.72 2.99 2.55
C ALA A 165 -4.80 3.64 1.17
N PHE A 166 -5.62 3.06 0.29
CA PHE A 166 -5.87 3.55 -1.06
C PHE A 166 -7.38 3.66 -1.26
N PRO A 167 -7.99 4.81 -0.93
CA PRO A 167 -9.41 5.04 -1.15
C PRO A 167 -9.73 5.00 -2.65
N PHE A 168 -10.88 4.43 -3.01
CA PHE A 168 -11.36 4.36 -4.39
C PHE A 168 -12.87 4.65 -4.49
N THR A 169 -13.29 5.04 -5.67
CA THR A 169 -14.69 5.23 -6.05
C THR A 169 -14.92 4.62 -7.43
N ILE A 170 -15.81 3.63 -7.55
CA ILE A 170 -16.27 3.08 -8.83
C ILE A 170 -17.51 3.86 -9.26
N LYS A 171 -17.56 4.30 -10.53
CA LYS A 171 -18.65 5.15 -11.04
C LYS A 171 -20.00 4.45 -11.05
N GLU A 172 -20.06 3.23 -11.59
CA GLU A 172 -21.31 2.52 -11.82
C GLU A 172 -21.17 1.02 -11.51
N PRO A 173 -21.88 0.50 -10.49
CA PRO A 173 -22.65 1.24 -9.49
C PRO A 173 -21.74 2.11 -8.60
N HIS A 174 -22.23 3.28 -8.15
CA HIS A 174 -21.46 4.17 -7.26
C HIS A 174 -21.06 3.41 -6.00
N THR A 175 -19.77 3.09 -5.90
CA THR A 175 -19.22 2.26 -4.83
C THR A 175 -17.97 2.94 -4.27
N GLU A 176 -17.96 3.16 -2.98
CA GLU A 176 -16.82 3.72 -2.25
C GLU A 176 -16.19 2.63 -1.38
N GLY A 177 -14.87 2.63 -1.35
CA GLY A 177 -14.14 1.68 -0.52
C GLY A 177 -12.67 2.03 -0.38
N VAL A 178 -11.97 1.20 0.37
CA VAL A 178 -10.55 1.38 0.65
C VAL A 178 -9.83 0.05 0.44
N VAL A 179 -8.72 0.10 -0.31
CA VAL A 179 -7.74 -0.99 -0.31
C VAL A 179 -6.74 -0.74 0.81
N ILE A 180 -6.57 -1.70 1.71
CA ILE A 180 -5.60 -1.65 2.81
C ILE A 180 -4.50 -2.66 2.56
N VAL A 181 -3.27 -2.20 2.75
CA VAL A 181 -2.06 -3.01 2.68
C VAL A 181 -1.44 -3.08 4.07
N ASP A 182 -1.31 -4.29 4.62
CA ASP A 182 -0.40 -4.54 5.73
C ASP A 182 0.97 -4.96 5.16
N PRO A 183 2.01 -4.14 5.32
CA PRO A 183 3.31 -4.37 4.71
C PRO A 183 4.13 -5.49 5.35
N THR A 184 3.74 -5.94 6.53
CA THR A 184 4.53 -6.83 7.40
C THR A 184 3.61 -7.78 8.13
N SER A 185 2.58 -8.27 7.43
CA SER A 185 1.45 -8.98 8.05
C SER A 185 1.92 -10.23 8.79
N ASP A 186 2.97 -10.88 8.32
CA ASP A 186 3.51 -12.12 8.89
C ASP A 186 3.99 -11.99 10.34
N GLN A 187 4.31 -10.78 10.82
CA GLN A 187 4.64 -10.55 12.23
C GLN A 187 3.42 -10.71 13.17
N LEU A 188 2.19 -10.68 12.61
CA LEU A 188 0.93 -10.81 13.35
C LEU A 188 0.39 -12.24 13.38
N TRP A 189 1.14 -13.21 12.85
CA TRP A 189 0.72 -14.61 12.81
C TRP A 189 1.61 -15.49 13.69
N GLU A 190 0.98 -16.26 14.58
CA GLU A 190 1.68 -17.23 15.43
C GLU A 190 2.14 -18.47 14.64
N SER A 191 1.57 -18.70 13.46
CA SER A 191 1.95 -19.79 12.56
C SER A 191 3.28 -19.50 11.85
N ARG A 192 4.04 -20.55 11.51
CA ARG A 192 5.33 -20.41 10.82
C ARG A 192 5.24 -19.86 9.38
N VAL A 193 4.02 -19.68 8.85
CA VAL A 193 3.76 -19.26 7.46
C VAL A 193 2.55 -18.32 7.46
N GLY A 194 2.76 -17.10 7.96
CA GLY A 194 1.83 -15.99 7.75
C GLY A 194 2.04 -15.33 6.37
N PRO A 195 1.03 -14.60 5.85
CA PRO A 195 1.19 -13.79 4.64
C PRO A 195 2.24 -12.69 4.82
N ARG A 196 3.10 -12.46 3.83
CA ARG A 196 4.14 -11.42 3.93
C ARG A 196 3.52 -10.02 3.89
N ASN A 197 2.64 -9.83 2.92
CA ASN A 197 1.81 -8.65 2.78
C ASN A 197 0.34 -9.09 2.75
N MET A 198 -0.55 -8.40 3.47
CA MET A 198 -1.99 -8.68 3.39
C MET A 198 -2.70 -7.53 2.68
N ILE A 199 -3.65 -7.86 1.79
CA ILE A 199 -4.54 -6.91 1.13
C ILE A 199 -5.96 -7.14 1.63
N LEU A 200 -6.59 -6.06 2.10
CA LEU A 200 -8.01 -6.02 2.43
C LEU A 200 -8.68 -5.03 1.47
N VAL A 201 -9.84 -5.38 0.96
CA VAL A 201 -10.70 -4.47 0.20
C VAL A 201 -11.97 -4.31 1.00
N ILE A 202 -12.28 -3.06 1.32
CA ILE A 202 -13.27 -2.74 2.34
C ILE A 202 -14.30 -1.82 1.72
N SER A 203 -15.57 -2.21 1.84
CA SER A 203 -16.69 -1.35 1.46
C SER A 203 -16.91 -0.30 2.55
N GLY A 204 -16.90 0.98 2.18
CA GLY A 204 -17.01 2.09 3.12
C GLY A 204 -15.75 2.28 4.00
N LYS A 205 -15.96 2.59 5.28
CA LYS A 205 -14.92 3.09 6.21
C LYS A 205 -14.65 2.21 7.43
N GLU A 206 -15.44 1.16 7.63
CA GLU A 206 -15.33 0.28 8.80
C GLU A 206 -14.81 -1.09 8.38
N TRP A 207 -13.84 -1.62 9.13
CA TRP A 207 -13.32 -2.96 8.89
C TRP A 207 -12.97 -3.69 10.16
N VAL A 208 -12.88 -5.02 10.04
CA VAL A 208 -12.39 -5.89 11.10
C VAL A 208 -11.15 -6.61 10.59
N TYR A 209 -9.99 -6.29 11.17
CA TYR A 209 -8.75 -7.00 10.89
C TYR A 209 -8.66 -8.22 11.80
N LYS A 210 -8.56 -9.42 11.21
CA LYS A 210 -8.47 -10.68 11.97
C LYS A 210 -7.11 -11.29 11.77
N THR A 211 -6.40 -11.51 12.87
CA THR A 211 -5.10 -12.19 12.91
C THR A 211 -5.15 -13.32 13.95
N SER A 212 -4.07 -14.11 14.05
CA SER A 212 -3.94 -15.12 15.13
C SER A 212 -3.33 -14.53 16.41
N ARG A 213 -2.82 -13.29 16.37
CA ARG A 213 -2.35 -12.59 17.55
C ARG A 213 -3.53 -12.22 18.44
N SER A 214 -3.40 -12.46 19.75
CA SER A 214 -4.43 -12.17 20.76
C SER A 214 -4.94 -10.73 20.75
N PHE A 215 -4.12 -9.77 20.30
CA PHE A 215 -4.43 -8.34 20.19
C PHE A 215 -4.77 -7.87 18.77
N GLY A 216 -4.99 -8.79 17.81
CA GLY A 216 -5.26 -8.41 16.41
C GLY A 216 -6.50 -7.53 16.19
N LYS A 217 -7.38 -7.41 17.19
CA LYS A 217 -8.59 -6.57 17.16
C LYS A 217 -8.31 -5.10 17.45
N ASP A 218 -7.19 -4.78 18.11
CA ASP A 218 -6.76 -3.44 18.50
C ASP A 218 -5.68 -2.94 17.52
N LEU A 219 -5.95 -3.13 16.23
CA LEU A 219 -5.04 -2.78 15.13
C LEU A 219 -5.74 -1.87 14.12
N PHE A 220 -6.74 -1.11 14.57
CA PHE A 220 -7.53 -0.27 13.69
C PHE A 220 -6.87 1.09 13.62
N PRO A 221 -6.41 1.54 12.44
CA PRO A 221 -5.72 2.80 12.34
C PRO A 221 -6.63 3.95 12.74
N THR A 222 -6.10 4.88 13.51
CA THR A 222 -6.83 6.06 14.01
C THR A 222 -6.47 7.32 13.23
N HIS A 223 -5.30 7.32 12.58
CA HIS A 223 -4.72 8.49 11.93
C HIS A 223 -4.25 8.18 10.50
N ALA A 224 -4.28 9.19 9.63
CA ALA A 224 -3.84 9.11 8.24
C ALA A 224 -2.90 10.26 7.86
N PHE A 225 -1.78 9.91 7.22
CA PHE A 225 -0.81 10.81 6.63
C PHE A 225 -0.81 10.62 5.10
N HIS A 226 -1.01 11.69 4.33
CA HIS A 226 -1.11 11.62 2.87
C HIS A 226 -0.16 12.63 2.21
N ILE A 227 -0.01 12.56 0.89
CA ILE A 227 0.94 13.42 0.17
C ILE A 227 0.71 14.93 0.39
N GLY A 228 -0.53 15.35 0.67
CA GLY A 228 -0.86 16.75 0.98
C GLY A 228 -0.38 17.20 2.36
N SER A 229 -0.24 16.29 3.33
CA SER A 229 0.32 16.56 4.65
C SER A 229 1.76 17.11 4.56
N LEU A 230 2.51 16.76 3.50
CA LEU A 230 3.85 17.29 3.23
C LEU A 230 3.88 18.83 3.02
N LEU A 231 2.74 19.48 2.82
CA LEU A 231 2.67 20.94 2.68
C LEU A 231 2.53 21.73 3.94
N HIS A 232 1.91 21.12 4.94
CA HIS A 232 1.69 21.79 6.20
C HIS A 232 2.91 21.67 7.11
N ALA A 233 3.86 20.80 6.73
CA ALA A 233 5.15 20.59 7.37
C ALA A 233 6.15 21.76 7.16
N ASP A 234 5.69 23.01 7.21
CA ASP A 234 6.57 24.20 7.24
C ASP A 234 7.47 24.25 8.51
N TYR A 235 7.29 23.33 9.44
CA TYR A 235 8.21 23.09 10.55
C TYR A 235 8.36 21.59 10.78
N PHE A 236 9.58 21.07 10.59
CA PHE A 236 10.01 19.68 10.83
C PHE A 236 9.90 19.27 12.32
N ARG A 237 8.69 19.27 12.87
CA ARG A 237 8.40 18.80 14.21
C ARG A 237 7.13 17.95 14.16
N HIS A 238 7.33 16.65 14.43
CA HIS A 238 6.34 15.62 14.71
C HIS A 238 5.32 15.29 13.59
N GLU A 239 5.52 14.14 12.94
CA GLU A 239 4.64 13.55 11.91
C GLU A 239 3.17 13.45 12.35
N THR A 240 2.94 13.22 13.65
CA THR A 240 1.61 13.10 14.28
C THR A 240 0.79 14.40 14.23
N GLU A 241 1.42 15.57 14.15
CA GLU A 241 0.72 16.86 14.07
C GLU A 241 0.01 17.08 12.73
N TYR A 242 0.39 16.30 11.71
CA TYR A 242 -0.11 16.44 10.33
C TYR A 242 -0.98 15.25 9.89
N MET A 243 -1.36 14.40 10.84
CA MET A 243 -2.24 13.28 10.58
C MET A 243 -3.69 13.69 10.84
N ALA A 244 -4.55 13.44 9.86
CA ALA A 244 -5.98 13.61 10.03
C ALA A 244 -6.57 12.38 10.74
N PRO A 245 -7.61 12.54 11.57
CA PRO A 245 -8.42 11.41 12.02
C PRO A 245 -8.89 10.61 10.80
N ILE A 246 -8.72 9.28 10.83
CA ILE A 246 -8.93 8.45 9.63
C ILE A 246 -10.33 8.59 9.02
N MET A 247 -11.34 8.80 9.87
CA MET A 247 -12.74 8.94 9.45
C MET A 247 -12.99 10.25 8.70
N GLU A 248 -12.30 11.32 9.10
CA GLU A 248 -12.33 12.62 8.41
C GLU A 248 -11.56 12.53 7.09
N TYR A 249 -10.40 11.86 7.11
CA TYR A 249 -9.61 11.60 5.91
C TYR A 249 -10.42 10.87 4.83
N PHE A 250 -11.06 9.75 5.16
CA PHE A 250 -11.85 8.99 4.18
C PHE A 250 -13.09 9.75 3.71
N ALA A 251 -13.78 10.47 4.59
CA ALA A 251 -14.92 11.28 4.20
C ALA A 251 -14.54 12.36 3.17
N GLU A 252 -13.37 12.98 3.33
CA GLU A 252 -12.86 13.96 2.37
C GLU A 252 -12.37 13.30 1.08
N ALA A 253 -11.66 12.17 1.19
CA ALA A 253 -11.18 11.42 0.04
C ALA A 253 -12.31 11.05 -0.93
N PHE A 254 -13.44 10.55 -0.41
CA PHE A 254 -14.58 10.15 -1.24
C PHE A 254 -15.34 11.31 -1.89
N ARG A 255 -15.25 12.53 -1.34
CA ARG A 255 -15.80 13.74 -1.96
C ARG A 255 -14.97 14.22 -3.14
N ASN A 256 -13.71 13.79 -3.23
CA ASN A 256 -12.75 14.20 -4.23
C ASN A 256 -12.21 13.01 -5.05
N PRO A 257 -13.05 12.35 -5.87
CA PRO A 257 -12.60 11.28 -6.73
C PRO A 257 -11.77 11.82 -7.91
N VAL A 258 -10.56 11.30 -8.06
CA VAL A 258 -9.60 11.75 -9.08
C VAL A 258 -9.19 10.59 -10.00
N ASP A 259 -9.16 10.88 -11.29
CA ASP A 259 -8.61 9.98 -12.32
C ASP A 259 -7.07 10.04 -12.25
N MET A 260 -6.46 9.04 -11.62
CA MET A 260 -5.01 8.99 -11.37
C MET A 260 -4.20 8.96 -12.67
N ASP A 261 -4.73 8.42 -13.76
CA ASP A 261 -4.00 8.32 -15.02
C ASP A 261 -3.91 9.68 -15.73
N LYS A 262 -4.82 10.62 -15.46
CA LYS A 262 -4.72 12.03 -15.91
C LYS A 262 -3.71 12.87 -15.14
N LEU A 263 -3.15 12.34 -14.06
CA LEU A 263 -2.18 13.05 -13.23
C LEU A 263 -0.73 12.77 -13.65
N LYS A 264 -0.48 11.78 -14.50
CA LYS A 264 0.86 11.32 -14.90
C LYS A 264 1.57 12.22 -15.93
N ASP A 265 0.91 13.27 -16.42
CA ASP A 265 1.44 14.26 -17.39
C ASP A 265 2.16 15.47 -16.75
#